data_AF-A0A920LED7-F1
#
_entry.id   AF-A0A920LED7-F1
#
_cell.length_a   1.000
_cell.length_b   1.000
_cell.length_c   1.000
_cell.angle_alpha   90.00
_cell.angle_beta   90.00
_cell.angle_gamma   90.00
#
_symmetry.space_group_name_H-M   'P 1'
#
loop_
_entity.id
_entity.type
_entity.pdbx_description
1 polymer ?
#
loop_
_entity_poly.entity_id
_entity_poly.type
_entity_poly.pdbx_seq_one_letter_code
_entity_poly.pdbx_strand_id
1 'polypeptide(L)' 'MSKFITNLYNAYVNSDASLFEINPVLKASDDKIIAVDSKVTIDENALFRHKDYESLRDLNEENPIEVEAREMV' A
#
# COMPACT_ATOMS: atom_id res chain seq x y z
N MET A 1 8.26 19.66 0.63
CA MET A 1 7.15 18.98 1.34
C MET A 1 5.89 18.84 0.49
N SER A 2 5.31 19.92 -0.07
CA SER A 2 4.05 19.85 -0.85
C SER A 2 4.06 18.76 -1.95
N LYS A 3 5.14 18.65 -2.75
CA LYS A 3 5.24 17.64 -3.80
C LYS A 3 5.21 16.19 -3.27
N PHE A 4 5.78 15.96 -2.09
CA PHE A 4 5.79 14.63 -1.46
C PHE A 4 4.37 14.21 -1.08
N ILE A 5 3.61 15.10 -0.43
CA ILE A 5 2.21 14.86 -0.05
C ILE A 5 1.34 14.66 -1.30
N THR A 6 1.49 15.49 -2.33
CA THR A 6 0.74 15.32 -3.59
C THR A 6 1.06 13.98 -4.26
N ASN A 7 2.33 13.57 -4.28
CA ASN A 7 2.72 12.28 -4.84
C ASN A 7 2.17 11.11 -4.02
N LEU A 8 2.21 11.20 -2.68
CA LEU A 8 1.63 10.19 -1.79
C LEU A 8 0.12 10.06 -1.99
N TYR A 9 -0.59 11.18 -2.11
CA TYR A 9 -2.02 11.19 -2.42
C TYR A 9 -2.32 10.59 -3.81
N ASN A 10 -1.54 10.94 -4.82
CA ASN A 10 -1.69 10.36 -6.15
C ASN A 10 -1.42 8.84 -6.13
N ALA A 11 -0.44 8.38 -5.34
CA ALA A 11 -0.19 6.95 -5.15
C ALA A 11 -1.39 6.27 -4.47
N TYR A 12 -1.93 6.86 -3.41
CA TYR A 12 -3.13 6.38 -2.71
C TYR A 12 -4.32 6.21 -3.67
N VAL A 13 -4.63 7.24 -4.46
CA VAL A 13 -5.76 7.22 -5.41
C VAL A 13 -5.54 6.21 -6.54
N ASN A 14 -4.36 6.22 -7.18
CA ASN A 14 -4.11 5.39 -8.35
C ASN A 14 -3.95 3.91 -8.01
N SER A 15 -3.57 3.58 -6.77
CA SER A 15 -3.48 2.20 -6.31
C SER A 15 -4.78 1.68 -5.70
N ASP A 16 -5.82 2.51 -5.63
CA ASP A 16 -7.05 2.22 -4.87
C ASP A 16 -6.75 1.74 -3.44
N ALA A 17 -5.81 2.42 -2.77
CA ALA A 17 -5.46 2.11 -1.40
C ALA A 17 -6.58 2.55 -0.43
N SER A 18 -6.83 1.75 0.60
CA SER A 18 -7.62 2.14 1.76
C SER A 18 -6.77 2.82 2.82
N LEU A 19 -5.47 2.50 2.87
CA LEU A 19 -4.46 3.12 3.73
C LEU A 19 -3.12 3.25 2.99
N PHE A 20 -2.46 4.40 3.15
CA PHE A 20 -1.07 4.58 2.73
C PHE A 20 -0.34 5.43 3.78
N GLU A 21 0.42 4.77 4.65
CA GLU A 21 1.20 5.38 5.72
C GLU A 21 2.69 5.34 5.36
N ILE A 22 3.39 6.45 5.61
CA ILE A 22 4.86 6.51 5.61
C ILE A 22 5.32 6.77 7.03
N ASN A 23 6.07 5.83 7.61
CA ASN A 23 6.52 5.96 8.98
C ASN A 23 7.79 5.14 9.24
N PRO A 24 8.97 5.79 9.34
CA PRO A 24 9.19 7.23 9.44
C PRO A 24 9.31 7.94 8.08
N VAL A 25 8.92 9.23 8.06
CA VAL A 25 9.30 10.18 7.00
C VAL A 25 10.61 10.86 7.39
N LEU A 26 11.65 10.71 6.57
CA LEU A 26 12.95 11.33 6.82
C LEU A 26 13.11 12.62 6.02
N LYS A 27 13.61 13.67 6.68
CA LYS A 27 14.17 14.86 6.03
C LYS A 27 15.70 14.77 6.10
N ALA A 28 16.35 14.57 4.95
CA ALA A 28 17.81 14.52 4.86
C ALA A 28 18.45 15.92 4.99
N SER A 29 19.76 15.97 5.18
CA SER A 29 20.53 17.22 5.33
C SER A 29 20.57 18.06 4.05
N ASP A 30 20.32 17.45 2.89
CA ASP A 30 20.17 18.11 1.59
C ASP A 30 18.71 18.48 1.26
N ASP A 31 17.86 18.58 2.30
CA ASP A 31 16.43 18.92 2.24
C ASP A 31 15.55 17.93 1.45
N LYS A 32 16.06 16.77 1.04
CA LYS A 32 15.24 15.71 0.44
C LYS A 32 14.32 15.07 1.47
N ILE A 33 13.08 14.80 1.04
CA ILE A 33 12.09 14.05 1.82
C ILE A 33 12.07 12.61 1.30
N ILE A 34 12.29 11.65 2.20
CA ILE A 34 12.43 10.23 1.88
C ILE A 34 11.41 9.44 2.70
N ALA A 35 10.67 8.56 2.04
CA ALA A 35 9.90 7.51 2.69
C ALA A 35 10.87 6.39 3.08
N VAL A 36 11.16 6.23 4.37
CA VAL A 36 12.09 5.20 4.85
C VAL A 36 11.38 3.86 4.97
N ASP A 37 10.13 3.88 5.41
CA ASP A 37 9.26 2.72 5.52
C ASP A 37 7.82 3.12 5.18
N SER A 38 7.04 2.14 4.73
CA SER A 38 5.65 2.35 4.32
C SER A 38 4.78 1.15 4.65
N LYS A 39 3.56 1.43 5.11
CA LYS A 39 2.48 0.46 5.19
C LYS A 39 1.37 0.87 4.23
N VAL A 40 1.03 -0.03 3.31
CA VAL A 40 -0.02 0.19 2.31
C VAL A 40 -1.05 -0.92 2.43
N THR A 41 -2.32 -0.55 2.44
CA THR A 41 -3.44 -1.50 2.37
C THR A 41 -4.26 -1.16 1.14
N ILE A 42 -4.43 -2.14 0.26
CA ILE A 42 -5.22 -2.01 -0.97
C ILE A 42 -6.69 -2.34 -0.68
N ASP A 43 -7.62 -1.64 -1.33
CA ASP A 43 -9.03 -2.04 -1.30
C ASP A 43 -9.21 -3.33 -2.10
N GLU A 44 -9.62 -4.40 -1.43
CA GLU A 44 -9.82 -5.70 -2.05
C GLU A 44 -10.89 -5.68 -3.14
N ASN A 45 -11.89 -4.80 -3.02
CA ASN A 45 -12.91 -4.61 -4.05
C ASN A 45 -12.34 -4.00 -5.34
N ALA A 46 -11.13 -3.43 -5.28
CA ALA A 46 -10.45 -2.85 -6.42
C ALA A 46 -9.39 -3.76 -7.05
N LEU A 47 -9.01 -4.88 -6.41
CA LEU A 47 -7.93 -5.75 -6.89
C LEU A 47 -8.18 -6.31 -8.30
N PHE A 48 -9.44 -6.51 -8.71
CA PHE A 48 -9.78 -7.01 -10.04
C PHE A 48 -9.21 -6.15 -11.20
N ARG A 49 -8.96 -4.86 -10.96
CA ARG A 49 -8.37 -3.92 -11.93
C ARG A 49 -6.87 -3.65 -11.71
N HIS A 50 -6.27 -4.20 -10.66
CA HIS A 50 -4.84 -4.10 -10.30
C HIS A 50 -4.19 -5.48 -10.23
N LYS A 51 -4.10 -6.15 -11.38
CA LYS A 51 -3.56 -7.52 -11.48
C LYS A 51 -2.09 -7.64 -11.04
N ASP A 52 -1.34 -6.55 -11.14
CA ASP A 52 0.02 -6.43 -10.65
C ASP A 52 0.07 -6.52 -9.12
N TYR A 53 -0.86 -5.90 -8.38
CA TYR A 53 -0.90 -6.01 -6.92
C TYR A 53 -1.40 -7.37 -6.44
N GLU A 54 -2.38 -7.96 -7.12
CA GLU A 54 -2.82 -9.34 -6.86
C GLU A 54 -1.62 -10.31 -6.92
N SER A 55 -0.71 -10.10 -7.88
CA SER A 55 0.49 -10.94 -8.04
C SER A 55 1.53 -10.78 -6.91
N LEU A 56 1.42 -9.74 -6.09
CA LEU A 56 2.30 -9.48 -4.94
C LEU A 56 1.74 -10.02 -3.61
N ARG A 57 0.55 -10.64 -3.63
CA ARG A 57 -0.10 -11.18 -2.43
C ARG A 57 0.73 -12.33 -1.84
N ASP A 58 1.12 -12.19 -0.58
CA ASP A 58 1.81 -13.24 0.18
C ASP A 58 0.87 -13.83 1.24
N LEU A 59 0.38 -15.05 0.99
CA LEU A 59 -0.56 -15.74 1.87
C LEU A 59 0.05 -16.11 3.23
N ASN A 60 1.38 -16.13 3.37
CA ASN A 60 2.03 -16.42 4.65
C ASN A 60 1.90 -15.26 5.65
N GLU A 61 1.65 -14.04 5.16
CA GLU A 61 1.44 -12.84 5.97
C GLU A 61 -0.05 -12.61 6.30
N GLU A 62 -0.94 -13.49 5.83
CA GLU A 62 -2.39 -13.45 6.10
C GLU A 62 -2.79 -14.48 7.17
N ASN A 63 -3.95 -14.27 7.81
CA ASN A 63 -4.49 -15.25 8.74
C ASN A 63 -4.96 -16.51 7.97
N PRO A 64 -4.46 -17.72 8.28
CA PRO A 64 -4.81 -18.94 7.56
C PRO A 64 -6.32 -19.21 7.51
N ILE A 65 -7.06 -18.84 8.56
CA ILE A 65 -8.52 -19.03 8.64
C ILE A 65 -9.26 -18.12 7.65
N GLU A 66 -8.78 -16.89 7.48
CA GLU A 66 -9.38 -15.93 6.53
C GLU A 66 -9.08 -16.31 5.08
N VAL A 67 -7.88 -16.85 4.81
CA VAL A 67 -7.51 -17.39 3.50
C VAL A 67 -8.41 -18.58 3.14
N GLU A 68 -8.53 -19.56 4.04
CA GLU A 68 -9.38 -20.73 3.82
C GLU A 68 -10.85 -20.33 3.58
N ALA A 69 -11.38 -19.39 4.37
CA ALA A 69 -12.73 -18.88 4.20
C ALA A 69 -12.97 -18.22 2.83
N ARG A 70 -11.95 -17.59 2.23
CA ARG A 70 -12.04 -17.00 0.89
C ARG A 70 -12.06 -18.03 -0.23
N GLU A 71 -11.40 -19.17 -0.06
CA GLU A 71 -11.36 -20.24 -1.08
C GLU A 71 -12.65 -21.07 -1.13
N MET A 72 -13.45 -21.04 -0.07
CA MET A 72 -14.71 -21.77 0.03
C MET A 72 -15.92 -21.04 -0.59
N VAL A 73 -15.74 -19.86 -1.15
CA VAL A 73 -16.79 -18.99 -1.74
C VAL A 73 -16.48 -18.74 -3.22
#